data_AF-A0A3L7N0C3-F1
#
_entry.id   AF-A0A3L7N0C3-F1
#
_cell.length_a   1.000
_cell.length_b   1.000
_cell.length_c   1.000
_cell.angle_alpha   90.00
_cell.angle_beta   90.00
_cell.angle_gamma   90.00
#
_symmetry.space_group_name_H-M   'P 1'
#
loop_
_entity.id
_entity.type
_entity.pdbx_description
1 polymer ?
#
loop_
_entity_poly.entity_id
_entity_poly.type
_entity_poly.pdbx_seq_one_letter_code
_entity_poly.pdbx_strand_id
1 'polypeptide(L)'
;MTRLRFLSGLMVITGLAGTAFAQSPTPLNLAPLTAPAPAENRAPISIDDAPVSRGLLESDRAFPGFIGPISNPVLSKDPRSITDIRFLFINDVIPSENELAGGNFQVYAAQIHLAITERLTLIADKDGIANIHSGALGNSSGLLNMSYGLRYLLARDVENQFLWSAGFLVEPNMGYAAVFQNHGSGVMTTFTTVGKEFGDSWHVLNTFGYQFGFEDKYSSSFFYNSFHIDRQFFGWLYPLAEVNWFGYNSGGDWGQPNALGEGDGLINLGTTGMAGHNLVTLALGMKARLSTNVETGFAWEFPLSNQKDLIDNRLICEFIVRY
;
A
#
# COMPACT_ATOMS: atom_id res chain seq x y z
N MET A 1 27.38 52.97 12.14
CA MET A 1 28.27 52.60 11.02
C MET A 1 28.01 51.15 10.68
N THR A 2 27.92 50.88 9.37
CA THR A 2 27.92 49.57 8.71
C THR A 2 26.66 48.68 8.82
N ARG A 3 25.93 48.63 7.70
CA ARG A 3 24.85 47.70 7.32
C ARG A 3 25.38 46.68 6.29
N LEU A 4 24.87 45.44 6.27
CA LEU A 4 24.62 44.55 5.10
C LEU A 4 24.00 43.24 5.66
N ARG A 5 22.74 42.83 5.48
CA ARG A 5 21.94 42.30 4.33
C ARG A 5 22.35 40.92 3.78
N PHE A 6 21.45 39.93 3.90
CA PHE A 6 21.00 38.92 2.90
C PHE A 6 19.63 38.35 3.39
N LEU A 7 18.47 38.66 2.80
CA LEU A 7 17.81 38.17 1.56
C LEU A 7 17.02 36.85 1.74
N SER A 8 15.71 37.00 1.94
CA SER A 8 14.67 35.99 1.71
C SER A 8 13.97 36.30 0.38
N GLY A 9 13.86 35.30 -0.51
CA GLY A 9 13.23 35.42 -1.83
C GLY A 9 11.77 35.00 -1.80
N LEU A 10 10.87 35.93 -2.13
CA LEU A 10 9.49 35.67 -2.53
C LEU A 10 9.28 36.39 -3.87
N MET A 11 9.07 35.62 -4.94
CA MET A 11 8.88 36.15 -6.29
C MET A 11 7.38 36.28 -6.57
N VAL A 12 6.90 37.52 -6.60
CA VAL A 12 5.59 37.91 -7.13
C VAL A 12 5.84 38.69 -8.42
N ILE A 13 5.33 38.19 -9.55
CA ILE A 13 5.41 38.86 -10.84
C ILE A 13 4.17 39.75 -10.98
N THR A 14 4.39 41.07 -11.08
CA THR A 14 3.38 42.04 -11.52
C THR A 14 3.83 42.69 -12.82
N GLY A 15 2.90 42.76 -13.77
CA GLY A 15 3.13 43.21 -15.14
C GLY A 15 3.26 44.73 -15.29
N LEU A 16 4.09 45.14 -16.23
CA LEU A 16 4.21 46.51 -16.72
C LEU A 16 3.63 46.58 -18.14
N ALA A 17 2.65 47.47 -18.30
CA ALA A 17 2.04 47.80 -19.58
C ALA A 17 2.97 48.70 -20.40
N GLY A 18 3.17 48.35 -21.67
CA GLY A 18 3.79 49.21 -22.69
C GLY A 18 2.88 49.27 -23.91
N THR A 19 2.44 50.46 -24.26
CA THR A 19 1.58 50.77 -25.41
C THR A 19 2.38 50.81 -26.71
N ALA A 20 1.97 50.04 -27.72
CA ALA A 20 2.37 50.25 -29.11
C ALA A 20 1.19 49.98 -30.07
N PHE A 21 0.82 51.04 -30.78
CA PHE A 21 0.06 51.19 -32.02
C PHE A 21 -0.77 50.02 -32.58
N ALA A 22 -2.06 50.31 -32.75
CA ALA A 22 -3.04 49.47 -33.44
C ALA A 22 -2.74 49.35 -34.94
N GLN A 23 -2.41 48.13 -35.38
CA GLN A 23 -2.69 47.68 -36.74
C GLN A 23 -4.02 46.92 -36.73
N SER A 24 -4.90 47.25 -37.66
CA SER A 24 -6.18 46.56 -37.89
C SER A 24 -5.91 45.06 -38.09
N PRO A 25 -6.57 44.16 -37.35
CA PRO A 25 -6.34 42.73 -37.50
C PRO A 25 -6.89 42.25 -38.84
N THR A 26 -6.03 41.64 -39.65
CA THR A 26 -6.44 40.77 -40.77
C THR A 26 -7.36 39.68 -40.21
N PRO A 27 -8.54 39.42 -40.80
CA PRO A 27 -9.42 38.38 -40.28
C PRO A 27 -8.71 37.02 -40.36
N LEU A 28 -8.45 36.42 -39.20
CA LEU A 28 -8.06 35.01 -39.10
C LEU A 28 -9.24 34.18 -39.61
N ASN A 29 -9.02 33.47 -40.71
CA ASN A 29 -9.95 32.44 -41.15
C ASN A 29 -9.78 31.23 -40.22
N LEU A 30 -10.48 31.25 -39.08
CA LEU A 30 -10.54 30.11 -38.17
C LEU A 30 -11.36 29.02 -38.86
N ALA A 31 -10.69 27.92 -39.23
CA ALA A 31 -11.41 26.70 -39.53
C ALA A 31 -12.32 26.37 -38.34
N PRO A 32 -13.60 26.03 -38.55
CA PRO A 32 -14.48 25.69 -37.44
C PRO A 32 -13.86 24.52 -36.67
N LEU A 33 -13.64 24.71 -35.36
CA LEU A 33 -13.36 23.60 -34.47
C LEU A 33 -14.56 22.66 -34.57
N THR A 34 -14.36 21.51 -35.22
CA THR A 34 -15.30 20.40 -35.12
C THR A 34 -15.44 20.06 -33.65
N ALA A 35 -16.67 20.11 -33.13
CA ALA A 35 -16.97 19.63 -31.80
C ALA A 35 -16.38 18.21 -31.64
N PRO A 36 -15.76 17.88 -30.50
CA PRO A 36 -15.34 16.51 -30.25
C PRO A 36 -16.56 15.60 -30.44
N ALA A 37 -16.36 14.48 -31.13
CA ALA A 37 -17.39 13.48 -31.30
C ALA A 37 -18.04 13.19 -29.93
N PRO A 38 -19.38 13.04 -29.85
CA PRO A 38 -20.01 12.63 -28.61
C PRO A 38 -19.31 11.37 -28.14
N ALA A 39 -18.95 11.32 -26.84
CA ALA A 39 -18.32 10.16 -26.24
C ALA A 39 -19.09 8.92 -26.71
N GLU A 40 -18.39 8.01 -27.39
CA GLU A 40 -19.00 6.73 -27.76
C GLU A 40 -19.66 6.17 -26.51
N ASN A 41 -20.88 5.69 -26.68
CA ASN A 41 -21.67 5.08 -25.63
C ASN A 41 -20.92 3.81 -25.18
N ARG A 42 -19.90 3.98 -24.33
CA ARG A 42 -19.12 2.89 -23.78
C ARG A 42 -20.12 1.98 -23.11
N ALA A 43 -20.15 0.73 -23.53
CA ALA A 43 -20.98 -0.28 -22.92
C ALA A 43 -20.82 -0.17 -21.38
N PRO A 44 -21.90 -0.33 -20.60
CA PRO A 44 -21.76 -0.44 -19.15
C PRO A 44 -20.69 -1.48 -18.84
N ILE A 45 -19.82 -1.17 -17.86
CA ILE A 45 -18.78 -2.08 -17.36
C ILE A 45 -19.38 -3.48 -17.25
N SER A 46 -18.88 -4.42 -18.07
CA SER A 46 -19.32 -5.80 -17.99
C SER A 46 -18.74 -6.36 -16.71
N ILE A 47 -19.58 -6.54 -15.69
CA ILE A 47 -19.13 -7.00 -14.36
C ILE A 47 -18.69 -8.48 -14.39
N ASP A 48 -19.10 -9.20 -15.44
CA ASP A 48 -18.87 -10.62 -15.63
C ASP A 48 -18.47 -10.93 -17.08
N ASP A 49 -17.17 -11.12 -17.33
CA ASP A 49 -16.76 -11.97 -18.43
C ASP A 49 -17.12 -13.43 -18.14
N ALA A 50 -17.44 -14.18 -19.19
CA ALA A 50 -17.70 -15.62 -19.07
C ALA A 50 -16.54 -16.32 -18.33
N PRO A 51 -16.82 -17.28 -17.43
CA PRO A 51 -15.77 -17.98 -16.69
C PRO A 51 -14.82 -18.66 -17.67
N VAL A 52 -13.57 -18.19 -17.72
CA VAL A 52 -12.48 -18.95 -18.34
C VAL A 52 -12.24 -20.15 -17.44
N SER A 53 -12.47 -21.36 -17.94
CA SER A 53 -12.16 -22.60 -17.23
C SER A 53 -10.68 -22.59 -16.83
N ARG A 54 -10.39 -22.38 -15.55
CA ARG A 54 -9.05 -22.45 -14.98
C ARG A 54 -8.79 -23.83 -14.38
N GLY A 55 -7.54 -24.26 -14.39
CA GLY A 55 -7.12 -25.39 -13.57
C GLY A 55 -7.41 -25.15 -12.09
N LEU A 56 -7.51 -26.23 -11.31
CA LEU A 56 -7.62 -26.14 -9.86
C LEU A 56 -6.46 -25.31 -9.31
N LEU A 57 -6.77 -24.25 -8.55
CA LEU A 57 -5.78 -23.30 -8.02
C LEU A 57 -4.99 -22.50 -9.07
N GLU A 58 -5.36 -22.50 -10.34
CA GLU A 58 -4.61 -21.73 -11.35
C GLU A 58 -4.89 -20.22 -11.22
N SER A 59 -3.82 -19.41 -11.26
CA SER A 59 -3.92 -17.95 -11.19
C SER A 59 -4.67 -17.33 -12.37
N ASP A 60 -5.28 -16.16 -12.14
CA ASP A 60 -5.76 -15.30 -13.22
C ASP A 60 -4.61 -14.80 -14.09
N ARG A 61 -4.66 -15.10 -15.38
CA ARG A 61 -3.67 -14.67 -16.37
C ARG A 61 -4.17 -13.59 -17.33
N ALA A 62 -5.41 -13.12 -17.19
CA ALA A 62 -6.01 -12.15 -18.10
C ALA A 62 -5.59 -10.68 -17.84
N PHE A 63 -4.79 -10.46 -16.81
CA PHE A 63 -4.25 -9.14 -16.44
C PHE A 63 -2.72 -9.18 -16.46
N PRO A 64 -2.12 -9.41 -17.65
CA PRO A 64 -0.69 -9.60 -17.77
C PRO A 64 0.09 -8.32 -17.46
N GLY A 65 -0.49 -7.12 -17.55
CA GLY A 65 0.20 -5.89 -17.17
C GLY A 65 0.39 -5.74 -15.65
N PHE A 66 -0.53 -6.28 -14.85
CA PHE A 66 -0.61 -5.95 -13.43
C PHE A 66 0.53 -6.55 -12.60
N ILE A 67 0.97 -5.77 -11.62
CA ILE A 67 1.76 -6.22 -10.48
C ILE A 67 1.02 -5.92 -9.16
N GLY A 68 1.32 -6.70 -8.13
CA GLY A 68 0.84 -6.40 -6.77
C GLY A 68 1.70 -5.33 -6.07
N PRO A 69 1.16 -4.66 -5.05
CA PRO A 69 1.88 -3.67 -4.25
C PRO A 69 3.00 -4.30 -3.40
N ILE A 70 3.97 -3.50 -2.98
CA ILE A 70 5.12 -3.93 -2.17
C ILE A 70 4.98 -3.47 -0.71
N SER A 71 4.77 -2.17 -0.47
CA SER A 71 4.61 -1.56 0.86
C SER A 71 3.27 -1.89 1.50
N ASN A 72 3.21 -1.65 2.82
CA ASN A 72 2.13 -2.11 3.68
C ASN A 72 1.71 -3.57 3.38
N PRO A 73 2.66 -4.53 3.42
CA PRO A 73 2.51 -5.84 2.77
C PRO A 73 1.40 -6.69 3.39
N VAL A 74 1.04 -6.44 4.66
CA VAL A 74 -0.05 -7.15 5.36
C VAL A 74 -1.43 -6.64 4.96
N LEU A 75 -1.59 -5.36 4.56
CA LEU A 75 -2.91 -4.76 4.37
C LEU A 75 -3.19 -4.34 2.92
N SER A 76 -2.16 -4.01 2.14
CA SER A 76 -2.29 -3.71 0.72
C SER A 76 -2.53 -4.99 -0.08
N LYS A 77 -3.47 -4.96 -1.03
CA LYS A 77 -3.96 -6.16 -1.73
C LYS A 77 -3.93 -6.00 -3.24
N ASP A 78 -3.36 -6.98 -3.90
CA ASP A 78 -3.63 -7.25 -5.32
C ASP A 78 -5.10 -7.70 -5.48
N PRO A 79 -5.91 -7.08 -6.35
CA PRO A 79 -7.32 -7.48 -6.48
C PRO A 79 -7.52 -8.83 -7.22
N ARG A 80 -6.53 -9.35 -7.95
CA ARG A 80 -6.66 -10.55 -8.79
C ARG A 80 -6.90 -11.82 -7.98
N SER A 81 -7.60 -12.81 -8.54
CA SER A 81 -7.62 -14.17 -7.96
C SER A 81 -6.39 -14.94 -8.45
N ILE A 82 -5.36 -15.03 -7.61
CA ILE A 82 -4.05 -15.63 -7.95
C ILE A 82 -3.62 -16.65 -6.89
N THR A 83 -2.85 -17.64 -7.34
CA THR A 83 -2.17 -18.61 -6.48
C THR A 83 -0.68 -18.35 -6.52
N ASP A 84 -0.13 -17.94 -5.39
CA ASP A 84 1.28 -17.66 -5.27
C ASP A 84 1.79 -17.85 -3.84
N ILE A 85 3.11 -17.92 -3.75
CA ILE A 85 3.86 -17.70 -2.52
C ILE A 85 4.72 -16.45 -2.70
N ARG A 86 4.63 -15.52 -1.74
CA ARG A 86 5.38 -14.27 -1.70
C ARG A 86 6.29 -14.26 -0.50
N PHE A 87 7.58 -14.42 -0.74
CA PHE A 87 8.63 -14.31 0.26
C PHE A 87 8.96 -12.84 0.48
N LEU A 88 9.08 -12.44 1.75
CA LEU A 88 9.30 -11.06 2.16
C LEU A 88 10.50 -10.95 3.09
N PHE A 89 11.31 -9.94 2.83
CA PHE A 89 12.24 -9.38 3.80
C PHE A 89 11.85 -7.93 4.07
N ILE A 90 11.68 -7.58 5.33
CA ILE A 90 11.36 -6.22 5.77
C ILE A 90 12.44 -5.80 6.77
N ASN A 91 13.06 -4.66 6.53
CA ASN A 91 13.94 -4.01 7.50
C ASN A 91 13.39 -2.62 7.78
N ASP A 92 12.76 -2.46 8.93
CA ASP A 92 12.14 -1.24 9.42
C ASP A 92 13.04 -0.59 10.47
N VAL A 93 13.48 0.64 10.21
CA VAL A 93 14.36 1.42 11.10
C VAL A 93 13.50 2.20 12.08
N ILE A 94 13.82 2.06 13.35
CA ILE A 94 13.12 2.72 14.45
C ILE A 94 13.68 4.15 14.58
N PRO A 95 12.83 5.19 14.69
CA PRO A 95 13.30 6.55 14.95
C PRO A 95 14.16 6.61 16.22
N SER A 96 15.28 7.34 16.17
CA SER A 96 16.22 7.45 17.30
C SER A 96 15.61 8.10 18.55
N GLU A 97 14.63 8.97 18.31
CA GLU A 97 13.86 9.73 19.28
C GLU A 97 12.66 8.95 19.87
N ASN A 98 12.38 7.74 19.36
CA ASN A 98 11.33 6.87 19.88
C ASN A 98 11.73 6.27 21.25
N GLU A 99 10.75 5.85 22.06
CA GLU A 99 10.94 5.18 23.34
C GLU A 99 11.77 3.88 23.25
N LEU A 100 11.83 3.24 22.08
CA LEU A 100 12.71 2.10 21.80
C LEU A 100 14.18 2.48 21.58
N ALA A 101 14.50 3.78 21.62
CA ALA A 101 15.85 4.36 21.45
C ALA A 101 16.56 3.91 20.15
N GLY A 102 15.82 3.91 19.04
CA GLY A 102 16.32 3.51 17.73
C GLY A 102 16.56 2.00 17.57
N GLY A 103 17.23 1.65 16.46
CA GLY A 103 17.47 0.25 16.06
C GLY A 103 16.60 -0.16 14.87
N ASN A 104 16.23 -1.43 14.77
CA ASN A 104 15.42 -1.93 13.66
C ASN A 104 14.60 -3.20 13.98
N PHE A 105 13.49 -3.35 13.27
CA PHE A 105 12.76 -4.61 13.13
C PHE A 105 13.14 -5.27 11.80
N GLN A 106 13.60 -6.52 11.85
CA GLN A 106 13.83 -7.35 10.68
C GLN A 106 12.84 -8.49 10.63
N VAL A 107 12.06 -8.58 9.56
CA VAL A 107 11.05 -9.62 9.38
C VAL A 107 11.36 -10.45 8.14
N TYR A 108 11.27 -11.76 8.30
CA TYR A 108 11.32 -12.75 7.22
C TYR A 108 9.99 -13.50 7.22
N ALA A 109 9.22 -13.36 6.13
CA ALA A 109 7.86 -13.88 6.04
C ALA A 109 7.59 -14.57 4.70
N ALA A 110 6.56 -15.41 4.67
CA ALA A 110 6.04 -16.06 3.48
C ALA A 110 4.51 -15.96 3.44
N GLN A 111 4.00 -15.07 2.58
CA GLN A 111 2.56 -14.97 2.32
C GLN A 111 2.13 -16.05 1.33
N ILE A 112 0.94 -16.61 1.53
CA ILE A 112 0.38 -17.65 0.65
C ILE A 112 -1.01 -17.21 0.20
N HIS A 113 -1.23 -17.24 -1.10
CA HIS A 113 -2.54 -17.02 -1.71
C HIS A 113 -2.93 -18.26 -2.52
N LEU A 114 -4.18 -18.71 -2.39
CA LEU A 114 -4.73 -19.86 -3.09
C LEU A 114 -6.04 -19.48 -3.79
N ALA A 115 -6.04 -19.42 -5.11
CA ALA A 115 -7.24 -19.20 -5.93
C ALA A 115 -8.14 -20.45 -5.92
N ILE A 116 -8.95 -20.61 -4.87
CA ILE A 116 -9.87 -21.74 -4.70
C ILE A 116 -10.86 -21.83 -5.87
N THR A 117 -11.34 -20.68 -6.35
CA THR A 117 -12.15 -20.55 -7.57
C THR A 117 -11.66 -19.37 -8.40
N GLU A 118 -12.31 -19.11 -9.53
CA GLU A 118 -12.07 -17.93 -10.37
C GLU A 118 -12.27 -16.61 -9.61
N ARG A 119 -13.04 -16.62 -8.51
CA ARG A 119 -13.37 -15.45 -7.71
C ARG A 119 -12.97 -15.54 -6.25
N LEU A 120 -12.91 -16.73 -5.65
CA LEU A 120 -12.59 -16.90 -4.24
C LEU A 120 -11.11 -17.24 -4.06
N THR A 121 -10.42 -16.44 -3.28
CA THR A 121 -9.02 -16.64 -2.90
C THR A 121 -8.93 -16.79 -1.38
N LEU A 122 -8.26 -17.85 -0.90
CA LEU A 122 -7.77 -17.89 0.48
C LEU A 122 -6.45 -17.14 0.56
N ILE A 123 -6.34 -16.28 1.56
CA ILE A 123 -5.20 -15.39 1.74
C ILE A 123 -4.61 -15.59 3.13
N ALA A 124 -3.28 -15.67 3.22
CA ALA A 124 -2.52 -15.78 4.45
C ALA A 124 -1.40 -14.75 4.39
N ASP A 125 -1.67 -13.55 4.91
CA ASP A 125 -0.94 -12.33 4.53
C ASP A 125 -0.02 -11.82 5.64
N LYS A 126 0.01 -12.50 6.78
CA LYS A 126 0.93 -12.20 7.87
C LYS A 126 1.42 -13.51 8.46
N ASP A 127 2.73 -13.63 8.57
CA ASP A 127 3.44 -14.64 9.32
C ASP A 127 4.87 -14.13 9.59
N GLY A 128 5.73 -15.03 10.06
CA GLY A 128 7.16 -14.86 9.88
C GLY A 128 7.94 -14.78 11.17
N ILE A 129 9.26 -14.66 11.02
CA ILE A 129 10.20 -14.49 12.12
C ILE A 129 10.61 -13.02 12.16
N ALA A 130 10.43 -12.40 13.32
CA ALA A 130 10.91 -11.06 13.59
C ALA A 130 12.16 -11.12 14.47
N ASN A 131 13.13 -10.27 14.15
CA ASN A 131 14.28 -9.95 14.98
C ASN A 131 14.24 -8.45 15.27
N ILE A 132 14.16 -8.09 16.54
CA ILE A 132 14.10 -6.71 17.00
C ILE A 132 15.42 -6.38 17.63
N HIS A 133 16.02 -5.28 17.19
CA HIS A 133 17.17 -4.69 17.82
C HIS A 133 16.73 -3.31 18.30
N SER A 134 16.67 -3.10 19.61
CA SER A 134 16.27 -1.83 20.22
C SER A 134 17.36 -1.35 21.17
N GLY A 135 17.63 -0.04 21.15
CA GLY A 135 18.55 0.58 22.10
C GLY A 135 18.07 0.49 23.55
N ALA A 136 16.74 0.52 23.76
CA ALA A 136 16.13 0.50 25.09
C ALA A 136 15.90 -0.93 25.64
N LEU A 137 15.50 -1.87 24.78
CA LEU A 137 15.08 -3.21 25.19
C LEU A 137 16.06 -4.34 24.83
N GLY A 138 17.13 -4.02 24.08
CA GLY A 138 18.09 -5.01 23.59
C GLY A 138 17.57 -5.80 22.40
N ASN A 139 18.12 -7.00 22.21
CA ASN A 139 17.81 -7.85 21.05
C ASN A 139 16.80 -8.94 21.42
N SER A 140 15.78 -9.13 20.59
CA SER A 140 14.82 -10.22 20.73
C SER A 140 14.47 -10.85 19.38
N SER A 141 14.05 -12.11 19.42
CA SER A 141 13.62 -12.85 18.24
C SER A 141 12.36 -13.65 18.56
N GLY A 142 11.47 -13.80 17.59
CA GLY A 142 10.24 -14.56 17.80
C GLY A 142 9.35 -14.62 16.57
N LEU A 143 8.27 -15.40 16.69
CA LEU A 143 7.27 -15.52 15.64
C LEU A 143 6.30 -14.35 15.71
N LEU A 144 5.96 -13.79 14.55
CA LEU A 144 4.84 -12.87 14.39
C LEU A 144 3.51 -13.62 14.53
N ASN A 145 2.45 -12.91 14.92
CA ASN A 145 1.10 -13.44 14.77
C ASN A 145 0.84 -13.78 13.30
N MET A 146 0.06 -14.83 13.08
CA MET A 146 -0.34 -15.25 11.75
C MET A 146 -1.72 -14.69 11.41
N SER A 147 -1.91 -14.23 10.18
CA SER A 147 -3.23 -13.82 9.68
C SER A 147 -3.67 -14.68 8.51
N TYR A 148 -4.97 -14.94 8.44
CA TYR A 148 -5.59 -15.66 7.33
C TYR A 148 -7.00 -15.14 7.10
N GLY A 149 -7.51 -15.36 5.89
CA GLY A 149 -8.85 -14.93 5.53
C GLY A 149 -9.22 -15.25 4.10
N LEU A 150 -10.23 -14.54 3.61
CA LEU A 150 -10.79 -14.76 2.29
C LEU A 150 -10.88 -13.43 1.54
N ARG A 151 -10.61 -13.49 0.23
CA ARG A 151 -10.85 -12.42 -0.72
C ARG A 151 -11.78 -12.94 -1.82
N TYR A 152 -12.76 -12.13 -2.19
CA TYR A 152 -13.70 -12.43 -3.26
C TYR A 152 -13.63 -11.35 -4.35
N LEU A 153 -13.47 -11.78 -5.60
CA LEU A 153 -13.48 -10.93 -6.79
C LEU A 153 -14.92 -10.57 -7.16
N LEU A 154 -15.31 -9.34 -6.85
CA LEU A 154 -16.65 -8.79 -7.07
C LEU A 154 -16.87 -8.41 -8.52
N ALA A 155 -15.93 -7.71 -9.14
CA ALA A 155 -15.99 -7.33 -10.55
C ALA A 155 -14.69 -7.70 -11.27
N ARG A 156 -14.84 -8.21 -12.48
CA ARG A 156 -13.74 -8.63 -13.34
C ARG A 156 -14.10 -8.32 -14.79
N ASP A 157 -13.47 -7.28 -15.33
CA ASP A 157 -13.67 -6.80 -16.70
C ASP A 157 -12.30 -6.82 -17.40
N VAL A 158 -12.08 -7.83 -18.25
CA VAL A 158 -10.80 -8.06 -18.92
C VAL A 158 -10.59 -7.04 -20.03
N GLU A 159 -11.62 -6.73 -20.80
CA GLU A 159 -11.54 -5.80 -21.93
C GLU A 159 -11.16 -4.40 -21.45
N ASN A 160 -11.67 -3.99 -20.30
CA ASN A 160 -11.32 -2.72 -19.68
C ASN A 160 -10.19 -2.85 -18.66
N GLN A 161 -9.58 -4.02 -18.44
CA GLN A 161 -8.52 -4.20 -17.46
C GLN A 161 -8.90 -3.63 -16.07
N PHE A 162 -10.10 -3.96 -15.59
CA PHE A 162 -10.64 -3.51 -14.30
C PHE A 162 -10.95 -4.69 -13.38
N LEU A 163 -10.60 -4.52 -12.10
CA LEU A 163 -10.80 -5.50 -11.05
C LEU A 163 -11.32 -4.81 -9.79
N TRP A 164 -12.21 -5.50 -9.08
CA TRP A 164 -12.66 -5.08 -7.75
C TRP A 164 -12.87 -6.29 -6.87
N SER A 165 -12.22 -6.29 -5.70
CA SER A 165 -12.31 -7.35 -4.71
C SER A 165 -12.64 -6.80 -3.34
N ALA A 166 -13.24 -7.64 -2.50
CA ALA A 166 -13.41 -7.37 -1.08
C ALA A 166 -13.08 -8.62 -0.26
N GLY A 167 -12.76 -8.44 1.01
CA GLY A 167 -12.38 -9.55 1.85
C GLY A 167 -12.18 -9.16 3.31
N PHE A 168 -11.68 -10.14 4.06
CA PHE A 168 -11.30 -9.96 5.44
C PHE A 168 -10.08 -10.80 5.78
N LEU A 169 -9.38 -10.41 6.85
CA LEU A 169 -8.33 -11.16 7.52
C LEU A 169 -8.69 -11.26 9.01
N VAL A 170 -8.35 -12.39 9.61
CA VAL A 170 -8.35 -12.57 11.07
C VAL A 170 -6.92 -12.87 11.48
N GLU A 171 -6.45 -12.16 12.50
CA GLU A 171 -5.14 -12.35 13.10
C GLU A 171 -5.32 -12.76 14.56
N PRO A 172 -5.37 -14.07 14.86
CA PRO A 172 -5.31 -14.55 16.23
C PRO A 172 -3.93 -14.33 16.85
N ASN A 173 -3.89 -14.29 18.17
CA ASN A 173 -2.67 -14.17 18.94
C ASN A 173 -1.94 -15.52 19.07
N MET A 174 -0.97 -15.73 18.20
CA MET A 174 -0.19 -16.97 18.10
C MET A 174 1.33 -16.74 18.07
N GLY A 175 1.75 -15.48 17.97
CA GLY A 175 3.15 -15.08 17.97
C GLY A 175 3.78 -15.05 19.36
N TYR A 176 5.01 -14.54 19.45
CA TYR A 176 5.76 -14.48 20.71
C TYR A 176 5.73 -13.06 21.30
N ALA A 177 5.46 -12.97 22.61
CA ALA A 177 5.49 -11.69 23.33
C ALA A 177 6.84 -10.97 23.27
N ALA A 178 7.93 -11.72 23.08
CA ALA A 178 9.27 -11.18 22.89
C ALA A 178 9.41 -10.24 21.68
N VAL A 179 8.51 -10.34 20.70
CA VAL A 179 8.46 -9.48 19.51
C VAL A 179 7.16 -8.68 19.42
N PHE A 180 6.65 -8.27 20.58
CA PHE A 180 5.44 -7.47 20.77
C PHE A 180 4.15 -8.11 20.26
N GLN A 181 4.11 -9.44 20.15
CA GLN A 181 2.91 -10.19 19.77
C GLN A 181 2.20 -10.76 21.00
N ASN A 182 1.14 -11.56 20.79
CA ASN A 182 0.48 -12.32 21.85
C ASN A 182 -0.16 -11.49 22.98
N HIS A 183 -0.78 -10.36 22.63
CA HIS A 183 -1.54 -9.52 23.57
C HIS A 183 -3.02 -9.43 23.17
N GLY A 184 -3.93 -9.78 24.09
CA GLY A 184 -5.39 -9.76 23.87
C GLY A 184 -5.93 -11.00 23.14
N SER A 185 -7.00 -10.83 22.35
CA SER A 185 -7.67 -11.90 21.58
C SER A 185 -7.47 -11.82 20.06
N GLY A 186 -6.65 -10.90 19.57
CA GLY A 186 -6.37 -10.70 18.14
C GLY A 186 -7.17 -9.57 17.50
N VAL A 187 -7.00 -9.42 16.19
CA VAL A 187 -7.65 -8.37 15.38
C VAL A 187 -8.36 -8.98 14.16
N MET A 188 -9.33 -8.24 13.64
CA MET A 188 -9.96 -8.49 12.35
C MET A 188 -9.79 -7.27 11.45
N THR A 189 -9.49 -7.55 10.18
CA THR A 189 -9.38 -6.53 9.13
C THR A 189 -10.41 -6.81 8.07
N THR A 190 -11.18 -5.81 7.67
CA THR A 190 -12.06 -5.87 6.50
C THR A 190 -11.56 -4.89 5.46
N PHE A 191 -11.67 -5.24 4.17
CA PHE A 191 -11.09 -4.41 3.12
C PHE A 191 -11.81 -4.55 1.79
N THR A 192 -11.55 -3.58 0.93
CA THR A 192 -11.81 -3.63 -0.50
C THR A 192 -10.60 -3.13 -1.27
N THR A 193 -10.33 -3.73 -2.43
CA THR A 193 -9.24 -3.33 -3.32
C THR A 193 -9.74 -3.24 -4.76
N VAL A 194 -9.37 -2.16 -5.45
CA VAL A 194 -9.66 -1.93 -6.87
C VAL A 194 -8.37 -1.89 -7.66
N GLY A 195 -8.41 -2.37 -8.90
CA GLY A 195 -7.29 -2.33 -9.84
C GLY A 195 -7.76 -1.87 -11.22
N LYS A 196 -6.97 -1.02 -11.88
CA LYS A 196 -7.28 -0.51 -13.22
C LYS A 196 -6.01 -0.26 -14.02
N GLU A 197 -5.98 -0.75 -15.26
CA GLU A 197 -5.03 -0.27 -16.27
C GLU A 197 -5.57 0.97 -17.00
N PHE A 198 -4.70 1.92 -17.30
CA PHE A 198 -5.00 3.09 -18.11
C PHE A 198 -3.77 3.56 -18.91
N GLY A 199 -4.00 4.38 -19.94
CA GLY A 199 -2.93 5.08 -20.67
C GLY A 199 -1.86 4.19 -21.26
N ASP A 200 -2.23 2.97 -21.66
CA ASP A 200 -1.39 1.89 -22.17
C ASP A 200 -0.19 1.61 -21.24
N SER A 201 -0.35 0.61 -20.36
CA SER A 201 0.67 0.13 -19.41
C SER A 201 0.87 0.90 -18.10
N TRP A 202 -0.01 1.82 -17.72
CA TRP A 202 -0.07 2.30 -16.34
C TRP A 202 -1.10 1.52 -15.55
N HIS A 203 -0.77 1.14 -14.32
CA HIS A 203 -1.73 0.49 -13.43
C HIS A 203 -1.86 1.27 -12.14
N VAL A 204 -3.09 1.35 -11.64
CA VAL A 204 -3.39 1.83 -10.30
C VAL A 204 -4.09 0.75 -9.52
N LEU A 205 -3.64 0.55 -8.28
CA LEU A 205 -4.30 -0.28 -7.30
C LEU A 205 -4.61 0.58 -6.09
N ASN A 206 -5.77 0.38 -5.47
CA ASN A 206 -6.12 1.08 -4.25
C ASN A 206 -6.84 0.15 -3.30
N THR A 207 -6.26 -0.06 -2.12
CA THR A 207 -6.88 -0.82 -1.03
C THR A 207 -7.38 0.14 0.04
N PHE A 208 -8.62 -0.02 0.46
CA PHE A 208 -9.19 0.67 1.62
C PHE A 208 -9.73 -0.36 2.61
N GLY A 209 -9.53 -0.14 3.90
CA GLY A 209 -10.03 -1.05 4.90
C GLY A 209 -10.09 -0.48 6.30
N TYR A 210 -10.54 -1.33 7.21
CA TYR A 210 -10.67 -1.05 8.63
C TYR A 210 -10.18 -2.27 9.41
N GLN A 211 -9.24 -2.04 10.32
CA GLN A 211 -8.76 -3.02 11.28
C GLN A 211 -9.26 -2.67 12.67
N PHE A 212 -9.76 -3.67 13.39
CA PHE A 212 -10.23 -3.51 14.77
C PHE A 212 -9.90 -4.74 15.62
N GLY A 213 -9.73 -4.52 16.91
CA GLY A 213 -9.53 -5.58 17.87
C GLY A 213 -10.81 -6.32 18.22
N PHE A 214 -10.66 -7.58 18.61
CA PHE A 214 -11.71 -8.25 19.40
C PHE A 214 -11.78 -7.71 20.83
N GLU A 215 -10.70 -7.08 21.31
CA GLU A 215 -10.62 -6.38 22.58
C GLU A 215 -9.96 -5.00 22.40
N ASP A 216 -10.72 -3.94 22.65
CA ASP A 216 -10.23 -2.55 22.54
C ASP A 216 -9.04 -2.28 23.48
N LYS A 217 -8.97 -3.00 24.60
CA LYS A 217 -7.91 -2.82 25.60
C LYS A 217 -6.50 -3.06 25.02
N TYR A 218 -6.35 -4.01 24.11
CA TYR A 218 -5.02 -4.50 23.67
C TYR A 218 -4.64 -4.11 22.25
N SER A 219 -5.48 -3.35 21.55
CA SER A 219 -5.25 -3.04 20.14
C SER A 219 -5.72 -1.65 19.77
N SER A 220 -5.03 -1.06 18.82
CA SER A 220 -5.45 0.16 18.16
C SER A 220 -6.30 -0.19 16.95
N SER A 221 -7.45 0.47 16.81
CA SER A 221 -8.28 0.35 15.59
C SER A 221 -8.02 1.54 14.68
N PHE A 222 -8.05 1.29 13.37
CA PHE A 222 -7.76 2.32 12.38
C PHE A 222 -8.41 2.02 11.03
N PHE A 223 -8.76 3.09 10.33
CA PHE A 223 -8.94 3.04 8.89
C PHE A 223 -7.59 3.10 8.21
N TYR A 224 -7.47 2.45 7.06
CA TYR A 224 -6.29 2.59 6.22
C TYR A 224 -6.63 2.72 4.75
N ASN A 225 -5.73 3.36 4.03
CA ASN A 225 -5.75 3.41 2.58
C ASN A 225 -4.33 3.19 2.04
N SER A 226 -4.19 2.30 1.06
CA SER A 226 -2.94 2.02 0.36
C SER A 226 -3.15 2.19 -1.13
N PHE A 227 -2.59 3.26 -1.65
CA PHE A 227 -2.59 3.58 -3.08
C PHE A 227 -1.29 3.11 -3.71
N HIS A 228 -1.37 2.54 -4.90
CA HIS A 228 -0.25 2.07 -5.69
C HIS A 228 -0.42 2.56 -7.12
N ILE A 229 0.68 3.02 -7.71
CA ILE A 229 0.79 3.28 -9.14
C ILE A 229 2.10 2.71 -9.67
N ASP A 230 2.02 2.03 -10.81
CA ASP A 230 3.18 1.55 -11.54
C ASP A 230 3.03 1.80 -13.05
N ARG A 231 4.13 1.62 -13.77
CA ARG A 231 4.12 1.55 -15.22
C ARG A 231 4.99 0.43 -15.73
N GLN A 232 4.49 -0.37 -16.68
CA GLN A 232 5.30 -1.37 -17.37
C GLN A 232 6.26 -0.71 -18.37
N PHE A 233 7.53 -1.11 -18.29
CA PHE A 233 8.58 -0.84 -19.27
C PHE A 233 9.18 -2.14 -19.78
N PHE A 234 9.43 -2.18 -21.09
CA PHE A 234 10.10 -3.30 -21.78
C PHE A 234 9.40 -4.67 -21.62
N GLY A 235 8.15 -4.69 -21.14
CA GLY A 235 7.39 -5.91 -20.86
C GLY A 235 7.73 -6.61 -19.53
N TRP A 236 8.75 -6.15 -18.79
CA TRP A 236 9.25 -6.87 -17.60
C TRP A 236 9.59 -5.97 -16.40
N LEU A 237 9.83 -4.68 -16.58
CA LEU A 237 10.26 -3.77 -15.52
C LEU A 237 9.12 -2.82 -15.12
N TYR A 238 8.90 -2.64 -13.83
CA TYR A 238 7.80 -1.85 -13.27
C TYR A 238 8.29 -0.94 -12.14
N PRO A 239 8.80 0.27 -12.43
CA PRO A 239 8.94 1.29 -11.39
C PRO A 239 7.55 1.62 -10.82
N LEU A 240 7.52 1.86 -9.52
CA LEU A 240 6.29 2.06 -8.77
C LEU A 240 6.44 3.13 -7.69
N ALA A 241 5.31 3.71 -7.31
CA ALA A 241 5.16 4.58 -6.16
C ALA A 241 3.90 4.19 -5.39
N GLU A 242 3.97 4.20 -4.06
CA GLU A 242 2.87 3.79 -3.20
C GLU A 242 2.73 4.78 -2.04
N VAL A 243 1.50 5.08 -1.66
CA VAL A 243 1.19 5.94 -0.51
C VAL A 243 0.29 5.17 0.43
N ASN A 244 0.71 5.06 1.70
CA ASN A 244 -0.09 4.44 2.74
C ASN A 244 -0.54 5.50 3.73
N TRP A 245 -1.80 5.43 4.13
CA TRP A 245 -2.38 6.27 5.16
C TRP A 245 -3.05 5.38 6.21
N PHE A 246 -2.83 5.72 7.47
CA PHE A 246 -3.47 5.10 8.63
C PHE A 246 -4.11 6.21 9.47
N GLY A 247 -5.43 6.13 9.65
CA GLY A 247 -6.20 7.03 10.50
C GLY A 247 -6.70 6.28 11.73
N TYR A 248 -6.01 6.47 12.84
CA TYR A 248 -6.32 5.80 14.10
C TYR A 248 -7.57 6.41 14.74
N ASN A 249 -8.58 5.57 14.99
CA ASN A 249 -9.82 5.99 15.66
C ASN A 249 -9.89 5.51 17.11
N SER A 250 -9.10 4.52 17.49
CA SER A 250 -8.91 4.11 18.88
C SER A 250 -7.47 3.65 19.14
N GLY A 251 -7.08 3.68 20.41
CA GLY A 251 -5.85 3.08 20.92
C GLY A 251 -6.16 2.19 22.11
N GLY A 252 -5.21 1.32 22.47
CA GLY A 252 -5.35 0.43 23.62
C GLY A 252 -5.18 1.12 24.97
N ASP A 253 -5.46 0.39 26.06
CA ASP A 253 -5.35 0.87 27.45
C ASP A 253 -4.81 -0.24 28.36
N TRP A 254 -3.63 -0.74 28.02
CA TRP A 254 -2.97 -1.81 28.77
C TRP A 254 -1.56 -1.43 29.25
N GLY A 255 -1.23 -0.14 29.22
CA GLY A 255 0.00 0.42 29.77
C GLY A 255 1.08 0.79 28.75
N GLN A 256 0.78 0.71 27.44
CA GLN A 256 1.71 1.16 26.40
C GLN A 256 1.73 2.69 26.29
N PRO A 257 2.88 3.36 26.47
CA PRO A 257 2.95 4.82 26.49
C PRO A 257 2.69 5.40 25.11
N ASN A 258 1.97 6.53 25.03
CA ASN A 258 1.63 7.20 23.78
C ASN A 258 2.85 7.47 22.88
N ALA A 259 3.99 7.81 23.49
CA ALA A 259 5.24 8.11 22.79
C ALA A 259 5.85 6.92 22.03
N LEU A 260 5.39 5.68 22.29
CA LEU A 260 5.84 4.50 21.57
C LEU A 260 5.33 4.49 20.11
N GLY A 261 4.13 5.03 19.87
CA GLY A 261 3.46 4.96 18.57
C GLY A 261 2.95 3.56 18.22
N GLU A 262 2.69 3.33 16.94
CA GLU A 262 2.21 2.05 16.37
C GLU A 262 3.12 1.52 15.26
N GLY A 263 3.05 0.22 14.98
CA GLY A 263 3.84 -0.44 13.95
C GLY A 263 3.02 -0.77 12.70
N ASP A 264 2.08 0.09 12.33
CA ASP A 264 1.14 -0.06 11.20
C ASP A 264 0.31 -1.38 11.23
N GLY A 265 0.14 -2.03 10.08
CA GLY A 265 -0.47 -3.36 9.96
C GLY A 265 0.47 -4.52 10.32
N LEU A 266 1.78 -4.28 10.43
CA LEU A 266 2.77 -5.30 10.78
C LEU A 266 2.79 -5.59 12.29
N ILE A 267 2.77 -4.56 13.12
CA ILE A 267 2.73 -4.66 14.59
C ILE A 267 1.68 -3.70 15.13
N ASN A 268 0.65 -4.26 15.76
CA ASN A 268 -0.34 -3.48 16.51
C ASN A 268 0.00 -3.58 18.00
N LEU A 269 0.45 -2.47 18.58
CA LEU A 269 0.90 -2.40 19.97
C LEU A 269 -0.25 -2.11 20.93
N GLY A 270 -1.36 -1.56 20.43
CA GLY A 270 -2.43 -1.08 21.30
C GLY A 270 -1.97 0.08 22.18
N THR A 271 -1.23 1.01 21.58
CA THR A 271 -0.67 2.18 22.24
C THR A 271 -1.78 3.13 22.71
N THR A 272 -1.63 3.65 23.93
CA THR A 272 -2.64 4.52 24.52
C THR A 272 -2.66 5.90 23.86
N GLY A 273 -3.87 6.42 23.61
CA GLY A 273 -4.08 7.76 23.06
C GLY A 273 -3.82 7.89 21.56
N MET A 274 -3.89 6.79 20.80
CA MET A 274 -3.75 6.82 19.33
C MET A 274 -4.95 7.43 18.60
N ALA A 275 -6.11 7.57 19.25
CA ALA A 275 -7.29 8.15 18.60
C ALA A 275 -7.01 9.57 18.05
N GLY A 276 -7.24 9.76 16.75
CA GLY A 276 -6.97 11.01 16.02
C GLY A 276 -5.57 11.11 15.41
N HIS A 277 -4.66 10.18 15.72
CA HIS A 277 -3.33 10.14 15.11
C HIS A 277 -3.40 9.67 13.65
N ASN A 278 -2.48 10.18 12.84
CA ASN A 278 -2.40 9.86 11.42
C ASN A 278 -0.96 9.58 11.02
N LEU A 279 -0.73 8.43 10.40
CA LEU A 279 0.53 8.05 9.79
C LEU A 279 0.34 8.07 8.27
N VAL A 280 1.22 8.77 7.56
CA VAL A 280 1.28 8.77 6.10
C VAL A 280 2.69 8.39 5.69
N THR A 281 2.84 7.40 4.82
CA THR A 281 4.12 7.00 4.25
C THR A 281 4.10 7.05 2.73
N LEU A 282 5.27 7.24 2.14
CA LEU A 282 5.54 7.11 0.71
C LEU A 282 6.56 6.01 0.51
N ALA A 283 6.28 5.08 -0.40
CA ALA A 283 7.22 4.08 -0.85
C ALA A 283 7.54 4.28 -2.33
N LEU A 284 8.83 4.24 -2.66
CA LEU A 284 9.32 4.25 -4.03
C LEU A 284 10.07 2.95 -4.29
N GLY A 285 9.82 2.33 -5.44
CA GLY A 285 10.38 1.02 -5.70
C GLY A 285 10.35 0.61 -7.15
N MET A 286 10.66 -0.67 -7.36
CA MET A 286 10.49 -1.31 -8.64
C MET A 286 10.25 -2.81 -8.47
N LYS A 287 9.56 -3.39 -9.45
CA LYS A 287 9.41 -4.83 -9.61
C LYS A 287 9.91 -5.26 -10.99
N ALA A 288 10.47 -6.45 -11.05
CA ALA A 288 10.87 -7.14 -12.27
C ALA A 288 10.09 -8.44 -12.38
N ARG A 289 9.46 -8.66 -13.53
CA ARG A 289 8.88 -9.95 -13.90
C ARG A 289 9.91 -10.77 -14.65
N LEU A 290 10.46 -11.77 -14.00
CA LEU A 290 11.53 -12.62 -14.54
C LEU A 290 10.99 -13.70 -15.47
N SER A 291 9.75 -14.15 -15.23
CA SER A 291 9.01 -15.07 -16.09
C SER A 291 7.50 -14.89 -15.88
N THR A 292 6.67 -15.66 -16.58
CA THR A 292 5.22 -15.68 -16.33
C THR A 292 4.84 -16.04 -14.90
N ASN A 293 5.74 -16.71 -14.17
CA ASN A 293 5.49 -17.28 -12.86
C ASN A 293 6.39 -16.71 -11.76
N VAL A 294 7.34 -15.82 -12.10
CA VAL A 294 8.32 -15.30 -11.14
C VAL A 294 8.42 -13.79 -11.23
N GLU A 295 8.24 -13.14 -10.09
CA GLU A 295 8.41 -11.69 -9.90
C GLU A 295 9.33 -11.43 -8.71
N THR A 296 10.10 -10.36 -8.75
CA THR A 296 10.89 -9.88 -7.62
C THR A 296 10.85 -8.37 -7.59
N GLY A 297 10.91 -7.77 -6.41
CA GLY A 297 10.86 -6.32 -6.30
C GLY A 297 11.41 -5.83 -4.97
N PHE A 298 11.57 -4.53 -4.90
CA PHE A 298 11.85 -3.85 -3.66
C PHE A 298 11.16 -2.49 -3.62
N ALA A 299 10.92 -2.00 -2.41
CA ALA A 299 10.46 -0.64 -2.16
C ALA A 299 11.17 -0.07 -0.93
N TRP A 300 11.47 1.22 -1.00
CA TRP A 300 11.95 2.01 0.12
C TRP A 300 10.83 2.94 0.59
N GLU A 301 10.35 2.72 1.81
CA GLU A 301 9.23 3.41 2.44
C GLU A 301 9.73 4.37 3.53
N PHE A 302 9.14 5.56 3.61
CA PHE A 302 9.45 6.56 4.63
C PHE A 302 8.22 7.42 4.96
N PRO A 303 8.11 7.95 6.19
CA PRO A 303 6.98 8.77 6.60
C PRO A 303 7.00 10.14 5.90
N LEU A 304 5.82 10.60 5.50
CA LEU A 304 5.54 11.97 5.06
C LEU A 304 4.86 12.79 6.16
N SER A 305 4.22 12.13 7.14
CA SER A 305 3.63 12.77 8.30
C SER A 305 4.70 13.19 9.32
N ASN A 306 4.39 14.20 10.14
CA ASN A 306 5.25 14.60 11.26
C ASN A 306 5.38 13.49 12.31
N GLN A 307 4.32 12.71 12.46
CA GLN A 307 4.30 11.50 13.28
C GLN A 307 4.88 10.35 12.45
N LYS A 308 5.92 9.73 12.99
CA LYS A 308 6.63 8.59 12.35
C LYS A 308 6.23 7.24 12.93
N ASP A 309 5.64 7.25 14.14
CA ASP A 309 5.42 6.06 14.95
C ASP A 309 6.69 5.20 15.03
N LEU A 310 6.62 3.91 14.68
CA LEU A 310 7.79 3.02 14.66
C LEU A 310 8.62 3.07 13.36
N ILE A 311 8.25 3.89 12.37
CA ILE A 311 8.81 3.86 11.02
C ILE A 311 9.61 5.13 10.73
N ASP A 312 10.94 5.08 10.85
CA ASP A 312 11.80 6.15 10.31
C ASP A 312 12.04 5.96 8.81
N ASN A 313 12.36 4.72 8.42
CA ASN A 313 12.43 4.27 7.04
C ASN A 313 12.37 2.75 6.99
N ARG A 314 11.98 2.18 5.85
CA ARG A 314 11.81 0.75 5.69
C ARG A 314 12.23 0.28 4.31
N LEU A 315 13.07 -0.75 4.27
CA LEU A 315 13.34 -1.50 3.05
C LEU A 315 12.45 -2.74 3.04
N ILE A 316 11.74 -2.94 1.94
CA ILE A 316 10.95 -4.14 1.69
C ILE A 316 11.50 -4.79 0.42
N CYS A 317 11.86 -6.05 0.49
CA CYS A 317 12.25 -6.86 -0.64
C CYS A 317 11.32 -8.07 -0.75
N GLU A 318 11.01 -8.47 -1.98
CA GLU A 318 10.12 -9.58 -2.21
C GLU A 318 10.55 -10.48 -3.38
N PHE A 319 10.12 -11.73 -3.28
CA PHE A 319 10.23 -12.72 -4.32
C PHE A 319 8.93 -13.53 -4.39
N ILE A 320 8.30 -13.56 -5.56
CA ILE A 320 6.98 -14.16 -5.78
C ILE A 320 7.12 -15.32 -6.75
N VAL A 321 6.55 -16.46 -6.39
CA VAL A 321 6.38 -17.62 -7.27
C VAL A 321 4.89 -17.90 -7.43
N ARG A 322 4.41 -17.89 -8.67
CA ARG A 322 2.99 -18.01 -9.03
C ARG A 322 2.72 -19.32 -9.77
N TYR A 323 1.55 -19.92 -9.54
CA TYR A 323 1.04 -21.08 -10.26
C TYR A 323 0.01 -20.66 -11.33
#